data_AF-A0A845LK55-F1
#
_entry.id   AF-A0A845LK55-F1
#
_cell.length_a   1.000
_cell.length_b   1.000
_cell.length_c   1.000
_cell.angle_alpha   90.00
_cell.angle_beta   90.00
_cell.angle_gamma   90.00
#
_symmetry.space_group_name_H-M   'P 1'
#
loop_
_entity.id
_entity.type
_entity.pdbx_description
1 polymer ?
#
loop_
_entity_poly.entity_id
_entity_poly.type
_entity_poly.pdbx_seq_one_letter_code
_entity_poly.pdbx_strand_id
1 'polypeptide(L)' 'MLDGNKIREFRLNLGYTAKDIEVLTQDQKYGTCISKSYLEELERGDKKNPSFQKVVVLASILGCKLDELITSYEH' A
#
# COMPACT_ATOMS: atom_id res chain seq x y z
N MET A 1 -0.42 -5.35 -12.39
CA MET A 1 0.71 -5.19 -11.45
C MET A 1 0.37 -4.03 -10.52
N LEU A 2 0.90 -3.96 -9.29
CA LEU A 2 0.64 -2.77 -8.45
C LEU A 2 1.43 -1.57 -8.96
N ASP A 3 0.81 -0.40 -8.87
CA ASP A 3 1.43 0.86 -9.17
C ASP A 3 2.06 1.44 -7.88
N GLY A 4 3.35 1.17 -7.69
CA GLY A 4 4.11 1.64 -6.53
C GLY A 4 4.13 3.18 -6.42
N ASN A 5 4.11 3.88 -7.56
CA ASN A 5 4.12 5.34 -7.58
C ASN A 5 2.79 5.90 -7.07
N LYS A 6 1.66 5.34 -7.50
CA LYS A 6 0.34 5.75 -6.98
C LYS A 6 0.18 5.47 -5.49
N ILE A 7 0.66 4.33 -5.01
CA ILE A 7 0.66 4.02 -3.56
C ILE A 7 1.40 5.12 -2.79
N ARG A 8 2.58 5.50 -3.27
CA ARG A 8 3.39 6.57 -2.66
C ARG A 8 2.68 7.92 -2.72
N GLU A 9 2.10 8.26 -3.86
CA GLU A 9 1.37 9.51 -4.08
C GLU A 9 0.19 9.64 -3.11
N PHE A 10 -0.71 8.65 -3.05
CA PHE A 10 -1.84 8.67 -2.12
C PHE A 10 -1.39 8.79 -0.67
N ARG A 11 -0.34 8.06 -0.29
CA ARG A 11 0.20 8.13 1.08
C ARG A 11 0.67 9.54 1.42
N LEU A 12 1.43 10.16 0.52
CA LEU A 12 1.96 11.51 0.72
C LEU A 12 0.85 12.58 0.71
N ASN A 13 -0.17 12.42 -0.13
CA ASN A 13 -1.33 13.32 -0.17
C ASN A 13 -2.14 13.30 1.14
N LEU A 14 -2.13 12.17 1.86
CA LEU A 14 -2.72 12.04 3.20
C LEU A 14 -1.78 12.52 4.32
N GLY A 15 -0.56 12.95 3.99
CA GLY A 15 0.45 13.38 4.96
C GLY A 15 1.10 12.26 5.76
N TYR A 16 0.95 10.99 5.34
CA TYR A 16 1.51 9.85 6.05
C TYR A 16 2.95 9.56 5.63
N THR A 17 3.80 9.23 6.60
CA THR A 17 5.07 8.56 6.37
C THR A 17 4.87 7.04 6.25
N ALA A 18 5.87 6.33 5.73
CA ALA A 18 5.82 4.85 5.72
C ALA A 18 5.78 4.26 7.16
N LYS A 19 6.32 4.98 8.15
CA LYS A 19 6.25 4.58 9.55
C LYS A 19 4.84 4.74 10.12
N ASP A 20 4.10 5.77 9.70
CA ASP A 20 2.72 5.97 10.14
C ASP A 20 1.81 4.82 9.66
N ILE A 21 1.97 4.38 8.42
CA ILE A 21 1.23 3.21 7.89
C ILE A 21 1.55 1.94 8.70
N GLU A 22 2.81 1.73 9.07
CA GLU A 22 3.19 0.60 9.92
C GLU A 22 2.49 0.66 11.28
N VAL A 23 2.49 1.82 11.94
CA VAL A 23 1.82 1.99 13.24
C VAL A 23 0.31 1.83 13.10
N LEU A 24 -0.31 2.39 12.07
CA LEU A 24 -1.75 2.26 11.82
C LEU A 24 -2.17 0.79 11.63
N THR A 25 -1.38 0.03 10.86
CA THR A 25 -1.68 -1.38 10.53
C THR A 25 -1.35 -2.36 11.65
N GLN A 26 -0.76 -1.93 12.76
CA GLN A 26 -0.57 -2.76 13.95
C GLN A 26 -1.88 -3.01 14.71
N ASP A 27 -2.90 -2.17 14.51
CA ASP A 27 -4.24 -2.36 15.08
C ASP A 27 -4.84 -3.70 14.58
N GLN A 28 -5.27 -4.54 15.52
CA GLN A 28 -5.81 -5.87 15.24
C GLN A 28 -7.01 -5.85 14.27
N LYS A 29 -7.74 -4.72 14.17
CA LYS A 29 -8.86 -4.57 13.23
C LYS A 29 -8.47 -4.78 11.76
N TYR A 30 -7.21 -4.58 11.40
CA TYR A 30 -6.73 -4.76 10.02
C TYR A 30 -6.33 -6.21 9.70
N GLY A 31 -6.18 -7.08 10.71
CA GLY A 31 -5.84 -8.49 10.54
C GLY A 31 -4.47 -8.77 9.89
N THR A 32 -3.70 -7.72 9.57
CA THR A 32 -2.35 -7.81 9.01
C THR A 32 -1.61 -6.50 9.28
N CYS A 33 -0.30 -6.59 9.51
CA CYS A 33 0.57 -5.43 9.68
C CYS A 33 1.43 -5.21 8.43
N ILE A 34 1.56 -3.98 7.97
CA ILE A 34 2.39 -3.60 6.83
C ILE A 34 3.64 -2.93 7.38
N SER A 35 4.78 -3.63 7.38
CA SER A 35 6.02 -3.03 7.86
C SER A 35 6.46 -1.88 6.96
N LYS A 36 7.23 -0.95 7.54
CA LYS A 36 7.85 0.16 6.78
C LYS A 36 8.59 -0.36 5.55
N SER A 37 9.43 -1.38 5.72
CA SER A 37 10.21 -1.97 4.63
C SER A 37 9.34 -2.59 3.55
N TYR A 38 8.24 -3.25 3.91
CA TYR A 38 7.31 -3.86 2.97
C TYR A 38 6.65 -2.80 2.08
N LEU A 39 6.24 -1.69 2.69
CA LEU A 39 5.65 -0.57 1.96
C LEU A 39 6.68 0.11 1.04
N GLU A 40 7.90 0.32 1.50
CA GLU A 40 8.95 0.92 0.67
C GLU A 40 9.33 0.03 -0.53
N GLU A 41 9.37 -1.30 -0.34
CA GLU A 41 9.54 -2.25 -1.45
C GLU A 41 8.39 -2.19 -2.45
N LEU A 42 7.15 -2.01 -1.97
CA LEU A 42 5.98 -1.85 -2.84
C LEU A 42 6.08 -0.57 -3.66
N GLU A 43 6.41 0.56 -3.02
CA GLU A 43 6.49 1.86 -3.67
C GLU A 43 7.59 1.92 -4.74
N ARG A 44 8.70 1.21 -4.54
CA ARG A 44 9.77 1.09 -5.54
C ARG A 44 9.43 0.12 -6.69
N GLY A 45 8.42 -0.73 -6.53
CA GLY A 45 8.11 -1.81 -7.46
C GLY A 45 8.99 -3.06 -7.28
N ASP A 46 9.80 -3.13 -6.22
CA ASP A 46 10.67 -4.28 -5.91
C ASP A 46 9.87 -5.46 -5.33
N LYS A 47 8.67 -5.20 -4.81
CA LYS A 47 7.88 -6.21 -4.13
C LYS A 47 7.28 -7.24 -5.09
N LYS A 48 7.89 -8.42 -5.12
CA LYS A 48 7.35 -9.59 -5.82
C LYS A 48 6.24 -10.25 -4.99
N ASN A 49 5.13 -10.59 -5.65
CA ASN A 49 3.98 -11.31 -5.06
C ASN A 49 3.48 -10.70 -3.73
N PRO A 50 3.00 -9.45 -3.75
CA PRO A 50 2.40 -8.85 -2.55
C PRO A 50 1.21 -9.67 -2.05
N SER A 51 1.05 -9.72 -0.73
CA SER A 51 -0.09 -10.40 -0.10
C SER A 51 -1.36 -9.60 -0.41
N PHE A 52 -2.34 -10.25 -1.03
CA PHE A 52 -3.61 -9.61 -1.36
C PHE A 52 -4.24 -8.90 -0.15
N GLN A 53 -4.24 -9.53 1.02
CA GLN A 53 -4.76 -8.93 2.26
C GLN A 53 -4.04 -7.62 2.62
N LYS A 54 -2.71 -7.56 2.45
CA LYS A 54 -1.95 -6.33 2.70
C LYS A 54 -2.32 -5.24 1.70
N VAL A 55 -2.54 -5.58 0.43
CA VAL A 55 -2.98 -4.61 -0.58
C VAL A 55 -4.38 -4.06 -0.27
N VAL A 56 -5.31 -4.92 0.15
CA VAL A 56 -6.67 -4.51 0.55
C VAL A 56 -6.63 -3.54 1.74
N VAL A 57 -5.81 -3.84 2.76
CA VAL A 57 -5.62 -2.94 3.91
C VAL A 57 -4.99 -1.62 3.49
N LEU A 58 -4.01 -1.66 2.58
CA LEU A 58 -3.41 -0.45 2.00
C LEU A 58 -4.46 0.42 1.31
N ALA A 59 -5.30 -0.15 0.44
CA ALA A 59 -6.37 0.61 -0.23
C ALA A 59 -7.32 1.28 0.77
N SER A 60 -7.70 0.55 1.83
CA SER A 60 -8.54 1.06 2.92
C SER A 60 -7.91 2.25 3.65
N ILE A 61 -6.63 2.16 4.01
CA ILE A 61 -5.91 3.25 4.70
C ILE A 61 -5.70 4.46 3.78
N LEU A 62 -5.42 4.20 2.51
CA LEU A 62 -5.24 5.24 1.49
C LEU A 62 -6.56 5.88 1.05
N GLY A 63 -7.71 5.37 1.52
CA GLY A 63 -9.02 5.91 1.18
C GLY A 63 -9.36 5.80 -0.31
N CYS A 64 -8.79 4.83 -1.01
CA CYS A 64 -8.98 4.61 -2.44
C CYS A 64 -9.52 3.22 -2.72
N LYS A 65 -10.03 3.00 -3.93
CA LYS A 65 -10.42 1.66 -4.36
C LYS A 65 -9.20 0.85 -4.80
N LEU A 66 -9.30 -0.47 -4.67
CA LEU A 66 -8.19 -1.38 -4.98
C LEU A 66 -7.73 -1.30 -6.44
N ASP A 67 -8.66 -1.08 -7.37
CA ASP A 67 -8.39 -0.91 -8.80
C ASP A 67 -7.55 0.34 -9.11
N GLU A 68 -7.63 1.37 -8.28
CA GLU A 68 -6.81 2.58 -8.44
C GLU A 68 -5.32 2.32 -8.16
N LEU A 69 -5.00 1.28 -7.36
CA LEU A 69 -3.63 0.86 -7.05
C LEU A 69 -3.02 -0.08 -8.09
N ILE A 70 -3.77 -0.44 -9.14
CA ILE A 70 -3.32 -1.37 -10.18
C ILE A 70 -2.90 -0.56 -11.41
N THR A 71 -1.74 -0.89 -11.98
CA THR A 71 -1.38 -0.46 -13.33
C THR A 71 -2.16 -1.31 -14.34
N SER A 72 -2.94 -0.64 -15.20
CA SER A 72 -3.56 -1.27 -16.37
C SER A 72 -2.46 -1.74 -17.33
N TYR A 73 -2.54 -2.99 -17.78
CA TYR A 73 -1.85 -3.39 -19.00
C TYR A 73 -2.61 -2.76 -20.16
N GLU A 74 -2.08 -1.68 -20.73
CA GLU A 74 -2.39 -1.37 -22.13
C GLU A 74 -1.41 -2.20 -22.98
N HIS A 75 -2.00 -3.01 -23.86
CA HIS A 75 -1.30 -3.90 -24.79
C HIS A 75 -0.51 -3.12 -25.85
#